data_AF-A0A924RPT7-F1
#
_entry.id   AF-A0A924RPT7-F1
#
_cell.length_a   1.000
_cell.length_b   1.000
_cell.length_c   1.000
_cell.angle_alpha   90.00
_cell.angle_beta   90.00
_cell.angle_gamma   90.00
#
_symmetry.space_group_name_H-M   'P 1'
#
loop_
_entity.id
_entity.type
_entity.pdbx_description
1 polymer ?
#
loop_
_entity_poly.entity_id
_entity_poly.type
_entity_poly.pdbx_seq_one_letter_code
_entity_poly.pdbx_strand_id
1 'polypeptide(L)'
;MIAHPRDLAAENGQASIVTLWMGMGAIALGFILLAVGSWYIAQAELQQAADVAAASMSRPVGDDPVSRARALARANGADDFTITTNVQGQTEIRVTAAGPHVAGIHIAGHVVATAIVRAPQPDDTPTMIGNGGSAGIASGGLYSGPLMGVDAATICPAVGAEYLDMQRAAAVSGVRLYAVSGFRTFAEQAVLYAQLGSGIAAPPGTSLHHAATEFDLAVGSSGSPTHRWLSMNAGRYHFIQRYSWEPWHWGNTVGC
;
A
#
# COMPACT_ATOMS: atom_id res chain seq x y z
N MET A 1 78.06 -15.18 -21.91
CA MET A 1 77.17 -14.49 -20.95
C MET A 1 75.77 -15.01 -21.24
N ILE A 2 75.29 -15.97 -20.43
CA ILE A 2 74.04 -16.72 -20.68
C ILE A 2 72.93 -16.03 -19.89
N ALA A 3 71.93 -15.48 -20.58
CA ALA A 3 70.73 -14.95 -19.94
C ALA A 3 69.73 -16.09 -19.68
N HIS A 4 69.26 -16.22 -18.43
CA HIS A 4 68.23 -17.19 -18.05
C HIS A 4 66.83 -16.66 -18.40
N PRO A 5 65.96 -17.43 -19.06
CA PRO A 5 64.56 -17.09 -19.22
C PRO A 5 63.76 -17.69 -18.05
N ARG A 6 63.56 -16.90 -16.99
CA ARG A 6 62.50 -17.11 -16.01
C ARG A 6 61.89 -15.73 -15.80
N ASP A 7 60.66 -15.53 -16.25
CA ASP A 7 59.66 -14.62 -15.63
C ASP A 7 58.41 -14.35 -16.49
N LEU A 8 58.36 -14.73 -17.77
CA LEU A 8 57.20 -14.44 -18.63
C LEU A 8 55.93 -15.28 -18.36
N ALA A 9 55.98 -16.26 -17.45
CA ALA A 9 54.83 -17.10 -17.12
C ALA A 9 53.98 -16.56 -15.95
N ALA A 10 54.50 -15.61 -15.16
CA ALA A 10 53.84 -15.14 -13.94
C ALA A 10 52.77 -14.05 -14.19
N GLU A 11 52.91 -13.25 -15.25
CA GLU A 11 52.05 -12.07 -15.48
C GLU A 11 50.67 -12.44 -16.07
N ASN A 12 50.57 -13.53 -16.85
CA ASN A 12 49.30 -13.97 -17.44
C ASN A 12 48.31 -14.56 -16.42
N GLY A 13 48.79 -15.08 -15.27
CA GLY A 13 47.94 -15.65 -14.22
C GLY A 13 47.32 -14.61 -13.28
N GLN A 14 47.99 -13.48 -13.07
CA GLN A 14 47.50 -12.42 -12.18
C GLN A 14 46.35 -11.63 -12.80
N ALA A 15 46.40 -11.37 -14.12
CA ALA A 15 45.31 -10.70 -14.82
C ALA A 15 44.00 -11.50 -14.73
N SER A 16 44.05 -12.84 -14.89
CA SER A 16 42.87 -13.70 -14.75
C SER A 16 42.28 -13.73 -13.34
N ILE A 17 43.13 -13.68 -12.30
CA ILE A 17 42.68 -13.69 -10.91
C ILE A 17 42.01 -12.36 -10.55
N VAL A 18 42.59 -11.23 -10.96
CA VAL A 18 42.02 -9.89 -10.72
C VAL A 18 40.68 -9.74 -11.42
N THR A 19 40.55 -10.19 -12.68
CA THR A 19 39.27 -10.17 -13.40
C THR A 19 38.21 -11.06 -12.75
N LEU A 20 38.56 -12.24 -12.24
CA LEU A 20 37.65 -13.10 -11.49
C LEU A 20 37.17 -12.46 -10.19
N TRP A 21 38.08 -11.84 -9.42
CA TRP A 21 37.70 -11.11 -8.21
C TRP A 21 36.82 -9.88 -8.49
N MET A 22 37.10 -9.15 -9.57
CA MET A 22 36.23 -8.04 -10.00
C MET A 22 34.85 -8.54 -10.42
N GLY A 23 34.77 -9.66 -11.15
CA GLY A 23 33.50 -10.29 -11.53
C GLY A 23 32.70 -10.77 -10.32
N MET A 24 33.35 -11.46 -9.39
CA MET A 24 32.73 -11.88 -8.12
C MET A 24 32.27 -10.68 -7.29
N GLY A 25 33.07 -9.62 -7.24
CA GLY A 25 32.73 -8.37 -6.54
C GLY A 25 31.51 -7.68 -7.15
N ALA A 26 31.41 -7.62 -8.48
CA ALA A 26 30.25 -7.06 -9.17
C ALA A 26 28.98 -7.88 -8.91
N ILE A 27 29.08 -9.21 -8.92
CA ILE A 27 27.97 -10.11 -8.58
C ILE A 27 27.53 -9.90 -7.13
N ALA A 28 28.48 -9.89 -6.19
CA ALA A 28 28.20 -9.66 -4.77
C ALA A 28 27.53 -8.30 -4.54
N LEU A 29 28.03 -7.24 -5.18
CA LEU A 29 27.41 -5.91 -5.13
C LEU A 29 25.98 -5.92 -5.71
N GLY A 30 25.76 -6.62 -6.83
CA GLY A 30 24.43 -6.79 -7.41
C GLY A 30 23.46 -7.47 -6.44
N PHE A 31 23.89 -8.55 -5.77
CA PHE A 31 23.09 -9.21 -4.73
C PHE A 31 22.80 -8.30 -3.54
N ILE A 32 23.80 -7.51 -3.09
CA ILE A 32 23.61 -6.55 -1.99
C ILE A 32 22.57 -5.50 -2.37
N LEU A 33 22.66 -4.91 -3.57
CA LEU A 33 21.71 -3.90 -4.03
C LEU A 33 20.30 -4.47 -4.18
N LEU A 34 20.16 -5.69 -4.69
CA LEU A 34 18.87 -6.39 -4.74
C LEU A 34 18.33 -6.63 -3.34
N ALA A 35 19.15 -7.09 -2.39
CA ALA A 35 18.72 -7.34 -1.03
C ALA A 35 18.27 -6.07 -0.31
N VAL A 36 19.03 -4.98 -0.44
CA VAL A 36 18.65 -3.67 0.10
C VAL A 36 17.36 -3.18 -0.55
N GLY A 37 17.24 -3.25 -1.88
CA GLY A 37 16.03 -2.86 -2.60
C GLY A 37 14.79 -3.66 -2.17
N SER A 38 14.91 -4.99 -2.08
CA SER A 38 13.84 -5.86 -1.58
C SER A 38 13.46 -5.56 -0.13
N TRP A 39 14.43 -5.19 0.71
CA TRP A 39 14.16 -4.78 2.09
C TRP A 39 13.35 -3.48 2.16
N TYR A 40 13.69 -2.48 1.33
CA TYR A 40 12.92 -1.23 1.24
C TYR A 40 11.48 -1.48 0.77
N ILE A 41 11.29 -2.35 -0.21
CA ILE A 41 9.95 -2.72 -0.70
C ILE A 41 9.15 -3.42 0.41
N ALA A 42 9.74 -4.40 1.09
CA ALA A 42 9.09 -5.10 2.19
C ALA A 42 8.73 -4.16 3.35
N GLN A 43 9.59 -3.18 3.66
CA GLN A 43 9.29 -2.15 4.65
C GLN A 43 8.10 -1.28 4.24
N ALA A 44 8.00 -0.88 2.97
CA ALA A 44 6.88 -0.09 2.47
C ALA A 44 5.56 -0.88 2.49
N GLU A 45 5.58 -2.15 2.09
CA GLU A 45 4.42 -3.04 2.17
C GLU A 45 3.94 -3.22 3.62
N LEU A 46 4.86 -3.49 4.54
CA LEU A 46 4.52 -3.66 5.94
C LEU A 46 4.04 -2.35 6.59
N GLN A 47 4.56 -1.19 6.16
CA GLN A 47 4.05 0.11 6.58
C GLN A 47 2.58 0.30 6.16
N GLN A 48 2.22 -0.08 4.94
CA GLN A 48 0.82 -0.05 4.51
C GLN A 48 -0.06 -0.95 5.38
N ALA A 49 0.43 -2.12 5.79
CA ALA A 49 -0.30 -3.00 6.72
C ALA A 49 -0.56 -2.32 8.08
N ALA A 50 0.43 -1.60 8.61
CA ALA A 50 0.30 -0.83 9.84
C ALA A 50 -0.72 0.31 9.69
N ASP A 51 -0.62 1.08 8.61
CA ASP A 51 -1.45 2.25 8.35
C ASP A 51 -2.92 1.86 8.13
N VAL A 52 -3.18 0.79 7.40
CA VAL A 52 -4.54 0.27 7.16
C VAL A 52 -5.15 -0.25 8.47
N ALA A 53 -4.35 -0.95 9.28
CA ALA A 53 -4.80 -1.39 10.59
C ALA A 53 -5.17 -0.19 11.48
N ALA A 54 -4.34 0.86 11.49
CA ALA A 54 -4.60 2.08 12.24
C ALA A 54 -5.84 2.83 11.72
N ALA A 55 -6.00 2.96 10.41
CA ALA A 55 -7.17 3.59 9.79
C ALA A 55 -8.47 2.84 10.12
N SER A 56 -8.42 1.51 10.20
CA SER A 56 -9.58 0.67 10.53
C SER A 56 -10.05 0.76 11.98
N MET A 57 -9.18 1.25 12.87
CA MET A 57 -9.51 1.51 14.28
C MET A 57 -10.30 2.80 14.46
N SER A 58 -10.10 3.79 13.57
CA SER A 58 -10.70 5.13 13.70
C SER A 58 -12.18 5.19 13.30
N ARG A 59 -12.74 4.16 12.66
CA ARG A 59 -14.17 4.10 12.30
C ARG A 59 -14.89 2.89 12.89
N PRO A 60 -16.08 3.07 13.52
CA PRO A 60 -16.88 1.97 14.03
C PRO A 60 -17.66 1.32 12.88
N VAL A 61 -17.00 0.41 12.17
CA VAL A 61 -17.64 -0.43 11.15
C VAL A 61 -17.90 -1.81 11.75
N GLY A 62 -19.13 -2.07 12.22
CA GLY A 62 -19.54 -3.41 12.69
C GLY A 62 -18.65 -4.01 13.79
N ASP A 63 -17.91 -5.08 13.47
CA ASP A 63 -17.09 -5.91 14.36
C ASP A 63 -16.10 -5.15 15.28
N ASP A 64 -15.57 -5.85 16.28
CA ASP A 64 -14.49 -5.40 17.17
C ASP A 64 -13.33 -4.75 16.39
N PRO A 65 -13.05 -3.44 16.61
CA PRO A 65 -12.02 -2.70 15.87
C PRO A 65 -10.64 -3.35 15.89
N VAL A 66 -10.25 -3.95 17.03
CA VAL A 66 -8.93 -4.60 17.18
C VAL A 66 -8.83 -5.84 16.31
N SER A 67 -9.88 -6.67 16.31
CA SER A 67 -9.95 -7.88 15.48
C SER A 67 -9.92 -7.54 13.98
N ARG A 68 -10.62 -6.48 13.57
CA ARG A 68 -10.57 -5.97 12.20
C ARG A 68 -9.17 -5.48 11.82
N ALA A 69 -8.57 -4.64 12.65
CA ALA A 69 -7.22 -4.10 12.44
C ALA A 69 -6.19 -5.22 12.30
N ARG A 70 -6.25 -6.23 13.18
CA ARG A 70 -5.37 -7.41 13.10
C ARG A 70 -5.58 -8.20 11.81
N ALA A 71 -6.82 -8.44 11.41
CA ALA A 71 -7.11 -9.18 10.20
C ALA A 71 -6.64 -8.45 8.94
N LEU A 72 -6.78 -7.12 8.89
CA LEU A 72 -6.29 -6.29 7.80
C LEU A 72 -4.77 -6.23 7.75
N ALA A 73 -4.11 -6.09 8.90
CA ALA A 73 -2.64 -6.17 8.97
C ALA A 73 -2.14 -7.49 8.38
N ARG A 74 -2.73 -8.61 8.79
CA ARG A 74 -2.37 -9.95 8.27
C ARG A 74 -2.63 -10.09 6.77
N ALA A 75 -3.76 -9.59 6.28
CA ALA A 75 -4.09 -9.59 4.86
C ALA A 75 -3.11 -8.75 4.01
N ASN A 76 -2.44 -7.78 4.64
CA ASN A 76 -1.43 -6.92 4.02
C ASN A 76 0.01 -7.33 4.40
N GLY A 77 0.24 -8.59 4.81
CA GLY A 77 1.58 -9.17 4.94
C GLY A 77 2.19 -9.15 6.34
N ALA A 78 1.45 -8.75 7.38
CA ALA A 78 1.93 -8.85 8.77
C ALA A 78 1.83 -10.29 9.30
N ASP A 79 2.93 -10.81 9.85
CA ASP A 79 2.97 -12.08 10.59
C ASP A 79 2.52 -11.91 12.04
N ASP A 80 2.87 -10.77 12.64
CA ASP A 80 2.52 -10.42 14.02
C ASP A 80 1.91 -9.01 14.12
N PHE A 81 1.08 -8.83 15.15
CA PHE A 81 0.35 -7.59 15.43
C PHE A 81 0.27 -7.36 16.94
N THR A 82 0.77 -6.20 17.37
CA THR A 82 0.71 -5.71 18.75
C THR A 82 0.08 -4.32 18.77
N ILE A 83 -0.69 -4.04 19.82
CA ILE A 83 -1.33 -2.75 20.07
C ILE A 83 -0.91 -2.25 21.45
N THR A 84 -0.47 -1.00 21.53
CA THR A 84 -0.04 -0.36 22.77
C THR A 84 -0.72 0.99 22.89
N THR A 85 -1.43 1.23 23.99
CA THR A 85 -2.00 2.56 24.28
C THR A 85 -1.17 3.22 25.36
N ASN A 86 -0.63 4.40 25.07
CA ASN A 86 0.14 5.16 26.03
C ASN A 86 -0.77 5.87 27.05
N VAL A 87 -0.16 6.42 28.11
CA VAL A 87 -0.87 7.13 29.19
C VAL A 87 -1.60 8.40 28.73
N GLN A 88 -1.29 8.93 27.55
CA GLN A 88 -1.96 10.07 26.92
C GLN A 88 -3.15 9.63 26.06
N GLY A 89 -3.45 8.33 26.01
CA GLY A 89 -4.54 7.76 25.21
C GLY A 89 -4.20 7.57 23.72
N GLN A 90 -2.97 7.85 23.30
CA GLN A 90 -2.55 7.54 21.92
C GLN A 90 -2.32 6.05 21.79
N THR A 91 -2.95 5.45 20.78
CA THR A 91 -2.82 4.04 20.47
C THR A 91 -1.85 3.85 19.31
N GLU A 92 -0.79 3.09 19.54
CA GLU A 92 0.19 2.67 18.54
C GLU A 92 -0.07 1.22 18.15
N ILE A 93 -0.06 0.96 16.86
CA ILE A 93 -0.07 -0.37 16.26
C ILE A 93 1.35 -0.67 15.79
N ARG A 94 1.85 -1.85 16.16
CA ARG A 94 3.11 -2.41 15.69
C ARG A 94 2.85 -3.71 14.97
N VAL A 95 3.37 -3.83 13.76
CA VAL A 95 3.29 -5.03 12.94
C VAL A 95 4.69 -5.51 12.58
N THR A 96 4.84 -6.83 12.45
CA THR A 96 6.11 -7.48 12.15
C THR A 96 5.92 -8.50 11.04
N ALA A 97 6.90 -8.62 10.14
CA ALA A 97 6.94 -9.66 9.12
C ALA A 97 8.36 -10.26 8.99
N ALA A 98 8.46 -11.48 8.47
CA ALA A 98 9.72 -12.10 8.10
C ALA A 98 10.48 -11.26 7.05
N GLY A 99 11.81 -11.41 7.02
CA GLY A 99 12.66 -10.77 6.02
C GLY A 99 12.31 -11.21 4.59
N PRO A 100 12.60 -10.37 3.58
CA PRO A 100 12.25 -10.66 2.19
C PRO A 100 13.10 -11.80 1.61
N HIS A 101 12.63 -12.39 0.51
CA HIS A 101 13.42 -13.32 -0.30
C HIS A 101 14.06 -12.60 -1.49
N VAL A 102 15.34 -12.90 -1.75
CA VAL A 102 16.11 -12.38 -2.88
C VAL A 102 16.63 -13.56 -3.68
N ALA A 103 16.17 -13.71 -4.92
CA ALA A 103 16.54 -14.85 -5.78
C ALA A 103 16.36 -16.23 -5.09
N GLY A 104 15.28 -16.39 -4.31
CA GLY A 104 14.99 -17.62 -3.57
C GLY A 104 15.72 -17.76 -2.22
N ILE A 105 16.62 -16.84 -1.89
CA ILE A 105 17.35 -16.83 -0.62
C ILE A 105 16.60 -15.95 0.38
N HIS A 106 16.23 -16.50 1.53
CA HIS A 106 15.63 -15.73 2.62
C HIS A 106 16.68 -14.83 3.27
N ILE A 107 16.43 -13.52 3.31
CA ILE A 107 17.28 -12.57 4.03
C ILE A 107 16.89 -12.60 5.50
N ALA A 108 17.82 -13.00 6.37
CA ALA A 108 17.57 -13.15 7.79
C ALA A 108 17.14 -11.83 8.46
N GLY A 109 16.20 -11.92 9.40
CA GLY A 109 15.70 -10.80 10.18
C GLY A 109 14.19 -10.63 10.09
N HIS A 110 13.69 -9.55 10.67
CA HIS A 110 12.29 -9.16 10.63
C HIS A 110 12.18 -7.70 10.20
N VAL A 111 11.16 -7.43 9.39
CA VAL A 111 10.73 -6.09 9.04
C VAL A 111 9.71 -5.67 10.10
N VAL A 112 9.80 -4.43 10.60
CA VAL A 112 8.89 -3.90 11.62
C VAL A 112 8.36 -2.57 11.13
N ALA A 113 7.04 -2.38 11.22
CA ALA A 113 6.40 -1.09 10.96
C ALA A 113 5.48 -0.70 12.12
N THR A 114 5.29 0.60 12.29
CA THR A 114 4.41 1.16 13.31
C THR A 114 3.50 2.23 12.70
N ALA A 115 2.29 2.34 13.25
CA ALA A 115 1.34 3.38 12.90
C ALA A 115 0.57 3.83 14.14
N ILE A 116 0.33 5.14 14.25
CA ILE A 116 -0.48 5.70 15.33
C ILE A 116 -1.93 5.77 14.86
N VAL A 117 -2.85 5.26 15.67
CA VAL A 117 -4.29 5.42 15.46
C VAL A 117 -4.61 6.91 15.60
N ARG A 118 -4.92 7.56 14.47
CA ARG A 118 -5.30 8.97 14.47
C ARG A 118 -6.65 9.13 15.13
N ALA A 119 -6.76 10.09 16.03
CA ALA A 119 -8.05 10.54 16.54
C ALA A 119 -8.87 11.12 15.37
N PRO A 120 -10.18 10.83 15.28
CA PRO A 120 -11.05 11.43 14.26
C PRO A 120 -10.89 12.95 14.29
N GLN A 121 -10.55 13.58 13.16
CA GLN A 121 -10.54 15.03 13.07
C GLN A 121 -11.97 15.58 12.96
N PRO A 122 -12.24 16.84 13.34
CA PRO A 122 -13.58 17.43 13.30
C PRO A 122 -14.19 17.50 11.88
N ASP A 123 -13.34 17.57 10.85
CA ASP A 123 -13.67 17.47 9.42
C ASP A 123 -13.78 16.03 8.92
N ASP A 124 -13.18 15.06 9.61
CA ASP A 124 -13.51 13.62 9.52
C ASP A 124 -14.88 13.31 10.15
N THR A 125 -15.87 14.17 9.97
CA THR A 125 -17.27 13.86 10.29
C THR A 125 -18.01 13.30 9.08
N PRO A 126 -17.77 12.05 8.63
CA PRO A 126 -18.92 11.23 8.31
C PRO A 126 -19.65 11.03 9.62
N THR A 127 -20.96 11.27 9.60
CA THR A 127 -21.88 10.67 10.56
C THR A 127 -21.43 9.22 10.79
N MET A 128 -21.51 8.72 12.03
CA MET A 128 -21.09 7.36 12.42
C MET A 128 -21.84 6.31 11.59
N ILE A 129 -21.35 6.01 10.39
CA ILE A 129 -22.09 5.34 9.35
C ILE A 129 -21.25 4.14 8.93
N GLY A 130 -21.72 2.95 9.29
CA GLY A 130 -21.13 1.71 8.81
C GLY A 130 -21.17 1.59 7.29
N ASN A 131 -20.41 0.66 6.73
CA ASN A 131 -20.44 0.33 5.30
C ASN A 131 -21.90 0.22 4.83
N GLY A 132 -22.30 1.08 3.90
CA GLY A 132 -23.69 1.08 3.44
C GLY A 132 -24.46 2.38 3.63
N GLY A 133 -24.12 3.22 4.62
CA GLY A 133 -24.99 4.34 4.96
C GLY A 133 -24.56 5.69 4.39
N SER A 134 -25.42 6.69 4.59
CA SER A 134 -25.27 8.08 4.12
C SER A 134 -24.19 8.86 4.87
N ALA A 135 -23.14 9.30 4.17
CA ALA A 135 -22.03 10.09 4.70
C ALA A 135 -22.17 11.61 4.44
N GLY A 136 -23.38 12.09 4.11
CA GLY A 136 -23.65 13.51 3.85
C GLY A 136 -23.73 13.83 2.36
N ILE A 137 -23.71 15.12 2.02
CA ILE A 137 -23.74 15.61 0.62
C ILE A 137 -22.36 16.14 0.27
N ALA A 138 -21.79 15.65 -0.82
CA ALA A 138 -20.50 16.14 -1.33
C ALA A 138 -20.59 17.61 -1.72
N SER A 139 -19.53 18.37 -1.43
CA SER A 139 -19.34 19.73 -1.93
C SER A 139 -17.85 20.01 -2.10
N GLY A 140 -17.49 21.01 -2.92
CA GLY A 140 -16.09 21.40 -3.12
C GLY A 140 -15.27 20.42 -3.99
N GLY A 141 -15.92 19.51 -4.71
CA GLY A 141 -15.31 18.66 -5.75
C GLY A 141 -16.10 18.75 -7.07
N LEU A 142 -15.93 17.78 -7.96
CA LEU A 142 -16.72 17.65 -9.19
C LEU A 142 -18.09 17.01 -8.91
N TYR A 143 -18.17 16.16 -7.89
CA TYR A 143 -19.42 15.57 -7.43
C TYR A 143 -20.10 16.45 -6.37
N SER A 144 -21.43 16.56 -6.45
CA SER A 144 -22.26 17.37 -5.55
C SER A 144 -23.48 16.61 -4.97
N GLY A 145 -23.49 15.29 -5.13
CA GLY A 145 -24.58 14.43 -4.67
C GLY A 145 -24.31 13.77 -3.31
N PRO A 146 -25.17 12.83 -2.88
CA PRO A 146 -24.98 12.10 -1.63
C PRO A 146 -23.72 11.25 -1.64
N LEU A 147 -23.04 11.20 -0.50
CA LEU A 147 -21.94 10.27 -0.24
C LEU A 147 -22.43 9.10 0.60
N MET A 148 -21.74 7.99 0.44
CA MET A 148 -21.91 6.73 1.16
C MET A 148 -20.57 6.34 1.79
N GLY A 149 -20.61 5.89 3.04
CA GLY A 149 -19.41 5.34 3.71
C GLY A 149 -19.08 3.94 3.20
N VAL A 150 -17.81 3.73 2.83
CA VAL A 150 -17.22 2.41 2.54
C VAL A 150 -15.84 2.33 3.18
N ASP A 151 -15.69 1.50 4.21
CA ASP A 151 -14.49 1.36 5.03
C ASP A 151 -14.02 2.73 5.60
N ALA A 152 -12.79 3.16 5.29
CA ALA A 152 -12.28 4.49 5.63
C ALA A 152 -12.54 5.55 4.53
N ALA A 153 -13.22 5.20 3.45
CA ALA A 153 -13.54 6.09 2.35
C ALA A 153 -15.01 6.54 2.36
N THR A 154 -15.29 7.62 1.63
CA THR A 154 -16.64 8.04 1.23
C THR A 154 -16.70 8.09 -0.29
N ILE A 155 -17.82 7.67 -0.88
CA ILE A 155 -17.98 7.61 -2.33
C ILE A 155 -19.44 7.80 -2.72
N CYS A 156 -19.79 8.00 -3.99
CA CYS A 156 -21.20 8.08 -4.35
C CYS A 156 -21.90 6.70 -4.20
N PRO A 157 -23.19 6.65 -3.82
CA PRO A 157 -23.90 5.42 -3.50
C PRO A 157 -23.88 4.35 -4.61
N ALA A 158 -23.99 4.75 -5.87
CA ALA A 158 -23.98 3.81 -7.00
C ALA A 158 -22.66 3.03 -7.06
N VAL A 159 -21.54 3.74 -6.99
CA VAL A 159 -20.20 3.14 -6.95
C VAL A 159 -19.96 2.36 -5.66
N GLY A 160 -20.44 2.87 -4.53
CA GLY A 160 -20.34 2.20 -3.24
C GLY A 160 -21.04 0.83 -3.23
N ALA A 161 -22.21 0.72 -3.87
CA ALA A 161 -22.92 -0.56 -3.99
C ALA A 161 -22.10 -1.61 -4.76
N GLU A 162 -21.52 -1.22 -5.91
CA GLU A 162 -20.67 -2.11 -6.71
C GLU A 162 -19.39 -2.51 -5.96
N TYR A 163 -18.80 -1.59 -5.20
CA TYR A 163 -17.65 -1.90 -4.34
C TYR A 163 -18.00 -2.93 -3.26
N LEU A 164 -19.17 -2.82 -2.61
CA LEU A 164 -19.59 -3.79 -1.60
C LEU A 164 -19.84 -5.18 -2.21
N ASP A 165 -20.34 -5.26 -3.45
CA ASP A 165 -20.47 -6.52 -4.17
C ASP A 165 -19.08 -7.12 -4.50
N MET A 166 -18.14 -6.28 -4.97
CA MET A 166 -16.75 -6.69 -5.20
C MET A 166 -16.06 -7.17 -3.92
N GLN A 167 -16.23 -6.45 -2.81
CA GLN A 167 -15.66 -6.78 -1.50
C GLN A 167 -16.20 -8.13 -1.00
N ARG A 168 -17.51 -8.39 -1.16
CA ARG A 168 -18.12 -9.69 -0.82
C ARG A 168 -17.55 -10.83 -1.66
N ALA A 169 -17.36 -10.63 -2.96
CA ALA A 169 -16.77 -11.65 -3.84
C ALA A 169 -15.29 -11.91 -3.54
N ALA A 170 -14.53 -10.86 -3.19
CA ALA A 170 -13.15 -10.98 -2.75
C ALA A 170 -13.06 -11.82 -1.48
N ALA A 171 -13.94 -11.57 -0.51
CA ALA A 171 -13.96 -12.28 0.77
C ALA A 171 -14.19 -13.79 0.60
N VAL A 172 -15.04 -14.20 -0.36
CA VAL A 172 -15.23 -15.63 -0.72
C VAL A 172 -13.93 -16.27 -1.22
N SER A 173 -13.05 -15.48 -1.84
CA SER A 173 -11.73 -15.91 -2.31
C SER A 173 -10.64 -15.79 -1.25
N GLY A 174 -10.99 -15.47 0.00
CA GLY A 174 -10.04 -15.22 1.09
C GLY A 174 -9.31 -13.87 0.99
N VAL A 175 -9.71 -12.99 0.07
CA VAL A 175 -9.11 -11.67 -0.12
C VAL A 175 -9.95 -10.63 0.62
N ARG A 176 -9.30 -9.83 1.48
CA ARG A 176 -9.97 -8.73 2.20
C ARG A 176 -9.64 -7.39 1.54
N LEU A 177 -10.62 -6.79 0.87
CA LEU A 177 -10.49 -5.45 0.33
C LEU A 177 -10.83 -4.43 1.42
N TYR A 178 -10.10 -3.32 1.43
CA TYR A 178 -10.34 -2.22 2.35
C TYR A 178 -10.05 -0.89 1.65
N ALA A 179 -11.06 -0.02 1.58
CA ALA A 179 -10.93 1.32 1.01
C ALA A 179 -10.35 2.27 2.06
N VAL A 180 -9.20 2.86 1.74
CA VAL A 180 -8.46 3.76 2.61
C VAL A 180 -8.86 5.21 2.38
N SER A 181 -9.11 5.57 1.12
CA SER A 181 -9.40 6.94 0.69
C SER A 181 -10.40 6.93 -0.46
N GLY A 182 -11.25 7.95 -0.56
CA GLY A 182 -12.34 8.06 -1.54
C GLY A 182 -12.50 9.50 -2.05
N PHE A 183 -13.72 10.04 -2.02
CA PHE A 183 -13.99 11.42 -2.40
C PHE A 183 -13.04 12.40 -1.69
N ARG A 184 -12.53 13.36 -2.46
CA ARG A 184 -11.64 14.42 -1.96
C ARG A 184 -12.02 15.75 -2.60
N THR A 185 -12.10 16.80 -1.81
CA THR A 185 -12.36 18.17 -2.30
C THR A 185 -11.13 18.76 -2.99
N PHE A 186 -11.32 19.82 -3.78
CA PHE A 186 -10.23 20.60 -4.36
C PHE A 186 -9.29 21.16 -3.29
N ALA A 187 -9.84 21.59 -2.14
CA ALA A 187 -9.07 22.16 -1.04
C ALA A 187 -8.21 21.09 -0.35
N GLU A 188 -8.77 19.93 -0.05
CA GLU A 188 -8.03 18.78 0.50
C GLU A 188 -6.92 18.32 -0.46
N GLN A 189 -7.20 18.28 -1.77
CA GLN A 189 -6.18 17.96 -2.77
C GLN A 189 -5.07 19.01 -2.82
N ALA A 190 -5.37 20.29 -2.63
CA ALA A 190 -4.36 21.35 -2.54
C ALA A 190 -3.45 21.19 -1.33
N VAL A 191 -4.02 20.84 -0.16
CA VAL A 191 -3.23 20.54 1.03
C VAL A 191 -2.34 19.31 0.80
N LEU A 192 -2.90 18.23 0.26
CA LEU A 192 -2.15 17.01 -0.04
C LEU A 192 -1.02 17.28 -1.04
N TYR A 193 -1.30 18.02 -2.10
CA TYR A 193 -0.30 18.39 -3.11
C TYR A 193 0.80 19.27 -2.53
N ALA A 194 0.47 20.23 -1.66
CA ALA A 194 1.46 21.05 -0.98
C ALA A 194 2.38 20.23 -0.05
N GLN A 195 1.87 19.14 0.52
CA GLN A 195 2.63 18.25 1.41
C GLN A 195 3.52 17.26 0.64
N LEU A 196 2.99 16.66 -0.43
CA LEU A 196 3.65 15.54 -1.12
C LEU A 196 4.38 15.95 -2.40
N GLY A 197 3.98 17.06 -3.02
CA GLY A 197 4.58 17.58 -4.25
C GLY A 197 4.20 16.83 -5.53
N SER A 198 4.77 17.32 -6.63
CA SER A 198 4.55 16.77 -7.97
C SER A 198 5.14 15.37 -8.11
N GLY A 199 4.36 14.46 -8.72
CA GLY A 199 4.78 13.08 -8.97
C GLY A 199 4.32 12.08 -7.90
N ILE A 200 3.80 12.57 -6.77
CA ILE A 200 3.15 11.75 -5.73
C ILE A 200 1.66 12.10 -5.64
N ALA A 201 1.32 13.39 -5.64
CA ALA A 201 -0.06 13.84 -5.65
C ALA A 201 -0.39 14.50 -7.00
N ALA A 202 -1.62 14.27 -7.48
CA ALA A 202 -2.14 15.01 -8.62
C ALA A 202 -2.28 16.50 -8.28
N PRO A 203 -1.99 17.43 -9.21
CA PRO A 203 -2.29 18.84 -9.03
C PRO A 203 -3.75 19.08 -8.61
N PRO A 204 -4.03 20.15 -7.84
CA PRO A 204 -5.40 20.49 -7.47
C PRO A 204 -6.24 20.72 -8.73
N GLY A 205 -7.44 20.13 -8.78
CA GLY A 205 -8.32 20.22 -9.95
C GLY A 205 -8.19 19.07 -10.94
N THR A 206 -7.12 18.26 -10.87
CA THR A 206 -6.89 17.16 -11.81
C THR A 206 -7.03 15.77 -11.18
N SER A 207 -7.26 15.70 -9.86
CA SER A 207 -7.49 14.44 -9.16
C SER A 207 -8.86 13.86 -9.49
N LEU A 208 -8.92 12.58 -9.85
CA LEU A 208 -10.19 11.93 -10.14
C LEU A 208 -11.02 11.65 -8.88
N HIS A 209 -10.41 11.67 -7.69
CA HIS A 209 -11.13 11.58 -6.40
C HIS A 209 -12.19 12.69 -6.24
N HIS A 210 -12.08 13.81 -6.97
CA HIS A 210 -13.10 14.86 -6.99
C HIS A 210 -14.46 14.39 -7.51
N ALA A 211 -14.52 13.30 -8.28
CA ALA A 211 -15.74 12.78 -8.89
C ALA A 211 -16.53 11.82 -7.99
N ALA A 212 -16.01 11.46 -6.81
CA ALA A 212 -16.59 10.43 -5.95
C ALA A 212 -16.81 9.08 -6.67
N THR A 213 -15.94 8.74 -7.62
CA THR A 213 -15.95 7.48 -8.38
C THR A 213 -14.65 6.66 -8.21
N GLU A 214 -13.69 7.21 -7.48
CA GLU A 214 -12.37 6.60 -7.27
C GLU A 214 -12.13 6.33 -5.79
N PHE A 215 -11.38 5.28 -5.50
CA PHE A 215 -10.86 5.00 -4.17
C PHE A 215 -9.46 4.40 -4.23
N ASP A 216 -8.71 4.63 -3.15
CA ASP A 216 -7.45 3.96 -2.89
C ASP A 216 -7.70 2.75 -2.00
N LEU A 217 -7.33 1.56 -2.49
CA LEU A 217 -7.45 0.29 -1.77
C LEU A 217 -6.15 -0.09 -1.06
N ALA A 218 -6.30 -0.73 0.10
CA ALA A 218 -5.23 -1.47 0.76
C ALA A 218 -4.92 -2.74 -0.06
N VAL A 219 -3.94 -2.64 -0.97
CA VAL A 219 -3.59 -3.75 -1.86
C VAL A 219 -2.20 -4.32 -1.63
N GLY A 220 -1.32 -3.67 -0.87
CA GLY A 220 0.11 -4.01 -0.88
C GLY A 220 0.82 -3.44 -2.11
N SER A 221 1.81 -4.17 -2.62
CA SER A 221 2.51 -3.85 -3.86
C SER A 221 1.85 -4.43 -5.11
N SER A 222 2.34 -3.98 -6.28
CA SER A 222 2.01 -4.59 -7.56
C SER A 222 2.34 -6.08 -7.54
N GLY A 223 1.37 -6.91 -7.92
CA GLY A 223 1.50 -8.35 -7.94
C GLY A 223 1.26 -9.03 -6.59
N SER A 224 0.88 -8.32 -5.53
CA SER A 224 0.42 -8.94 -4.28
C SER A 224 -0.80 -9.86 -4.51
N PRO A 225 -1.16 -10.77 -3.56
CA PRO A 225 -2.37 -11.57 -3.67
C PRO A 225 -3.64 -10.74 -3.91
N THR A 226 -3.79 -9.63 -3.18
CA THR A 226 -4.92 -8.69 -3.32
C THR A 226 -4.91 -8.01 -4.69
N HIS A 227 -3.76 -7.49 -5.11
CA HIS A 227 -3.62 -6.83 -6.42
C HIS A 227 -3.91 -7.78 -7.59
N ARG A 228 -3.42 -9.03 -7.53
CA ARG A 228 -3.73 -10.06 -8.54
C ARG A 228 -5.21 -10.38 -8.59
N TRP A 229 -5.87 -10.52 -7.45
CA TRP A 229 -7.32 -10.77 -7.41
C TRP A 229 -8.09 -9.61 -8.06
N LEU A 230 -7.77 -8.37 -7.71
CA LEU A 230 -8.40 -7.19 -8.30
C LEU A 230 -8.16 -7.13 -9.81
N SER A 231 -6.92 -7.33 -10.26
CA SER A 231 -6.55 -7.32 -11.68
C SER A 231 -7.34 -8.33 -12.53
N MET A 232 -7.76 -9.45 -11.94
CA MET A 232 -8.54 -10.48 -12.64
C MET A 232 -10.06 -10.32 -12.51
N ASN A 233 -10.56 -9.64 -11.47
CA ASN A 233 -11.98 -9.68 -11.10
C ASN A 233 -12.66 -8.31 -11.04
N ALA A 234 -11.94 -7.22 -10.80
CA ALA A 234 -12.51 -5.89 -10.55
C ALA A 234 -13.38 -5.38 -11.72
N GLY A 235 -13.00 -5.71 -12.96
CA GLY A 235 -13.77 -5.34 -14.16
C GLY A 235 -15.20 -5.89 -14.20
N ARG A 236 -15.49 -6.99 -13.48
CA ARG A 236 -16.86 -7.55 -13.34
C ARG A 236 -17.78 -6.66 -12.50
N TYR A 237 -17.19 -5.75 -11.74
CA TYR A 237 -17.84 -4.77 -10.88
C TYR A 237 -17.56 -3.34 -11.38
N HIS A 238 -17.22 -3.20 -12.67
CA HIS A 238 -16.94 -1.93 -13.32
C HIS A 238 -15.79 -1.11 -12.72
N PHE A 239 -14.83 -1.77 -12.08
CA PHE A 239 -13.62 -1.12 -11.58
C PHE A 239 -12.41 -1.43 -12.44
N ILE A 240 -11.58 -0.41 -12.67
CA ILE A 240 -10.29 -0.53 -13.35
C ILE A 240 -9.18 0.10 -12.50
N GLN A 241 -7.97 -0.45 -12.62
CA GLN A 241 -6.78 0.23 -12.12
C GLN A 241 -6.50 1.41 -13.05
N ARG A 242 -6.60 2.64 -12.54
CA ARG A 242 -6.55 3.83 -13.39
C ARG A 242 -5.14 4.13 -13.89
N TYR A 243 -4.15 3.85 -13.06
CA TYR A 243 -2.74 4.10 -13.35
C TYR A 243 -1.94 2.83 -13.13
N SER A 244 -1.20 2.38 -14.14
CA SER A 244 -0.47 1.10 -14.08
C SER A 244 0.59 1.05 -12.98
N TRP A 245 1.11 2.20 -12.55
CA TRP A 245 2.09 2.34 -11.47
C TRP A 245 1.47 2.53 -10.07
N GLU A 246 0.14 2.67 -9.97
CA GLU A 246 -0.59 2.80 -8.70
C GLU A 246 -1.49 1.56 -8.50
N PRO A 247 -0.95 0.44 -7.99
CA PRO A 247 -1.72 -0.78 -7.78
C PRO A 247 -2.92 -0.57 -6.85
N TRP A 248 -2.89 0.48 -6.00
CA TRP A 248 -3.94 0.83 -5.06
C TRP A 248 -5.08 1.67 -5.64
N HIS A 249 -4.90 2.33 -6.79
CA HIS A 249 -5.86 3.33 -7.27
C HIS A 249 -6.87 2.73 -8.26
N TRP A 250 -8.11 2.60 -7.81
CA TRP A 250 -9.19 1.95 -8.57
C TRP A 250 -10.35 2.91 -8.80
N GLY A 251 -10.81 2.93 -10.06
CA GLY A 251 -11.85 3.83 -10.53
C GLY A 251 -13.02 3.08 -11.13
N ASN A 252 -14.23 3.54 -10.82
CA ASN A 252 -15.42 3.04 -11.47
C ASN A 252 -15.56 3.59 -12.90
N THR A 253 -16.05 2.77 -13.82
CA THR A 253 -16.23 3.14 -15.22
C THR A 253 -17.66 3.53 -15.60
N VAL A 254 -18.64 3.31 -14.72
CA VAL A 254 -20.05 3.68 -14.92
C VAL A 254 -20.31 5.08 -14.36
N GLY A 255 -19.79 5.37 -13.17
CA GLY A 255 -19.86 6.66 -12.52
C GLY A 255 -21.01 6.82 -11.53
N CYS A 256 -21.25 8.07 -11.16
CA CYS A 256 -22.41 8.55 -10.44
C CYS A 256 -23.35 9.26 -11.44
#